data_AF-A0A820LZ23-F1
#
_entry.id   AF-A0A820LZ23-F1
#
_cell.length_a   1.000
_cell.length_b   1.000
_cell.length_c   1.000
_cell.angle_alpha   90.00
_cell.angle_beta   90.00
_cell.angle_gamma   90.00
#
_symmetry.space_group_name_H-M   'P 1'
#
loop_
_entity.id
_entity.type
_entity.pdbx_description
1 polymer ?
#
loop_
_entity_poly.entity_id
_entity_poly.type
_entity_poly.pdbx_seq_one_letter_code
_entity_poly.pdbx_strand_id
1 'polypeptide(L)'
;TSNKLPRTPLDDYVNTLDPIFSWKCLQTYSLPTHTLYVLNMTLQQWFDESFSSQPIWWHYVTITVPRIIRRNKTAFLLINHGNNVDP
;
A
#
# COMPACT_ATOMS: atom_id res chain seq x y z
N THR A 1 -8.05 -30.43 -9.61
CA THR A 1 -8.15 -29.32 -10.57
C THR A 1 -8.79 -28.14 -9.86
N SER A 2 -8.09 -27.02 -9.70
CA SER A 2 -8.58 -25.90 -8.90
C SER A 2 -9.71 -25.18 -9.65
N ASN A 3 -10.92 -25.17 -9.08
CA ASN A 3 -12.06 -24.40 -9.58
C ASN A 3 -11.73 -22.91 -9.46
N LYS A 4 -11.30 -22.30 -10.56
CA LYS A 4 -11.09 -20.85 -10.65
C LYS A 4 -12.46 -20.19 -10.85
N LEU A 5 -12.82 -19.26 -9.96
CA LEU A 5 -14.04 -18.47 -10.10
C LEU A 5 -14.01 -17.67 -11.41
N PRO A 6 -15.17 -17.42 -12.05
CA PRO A 6 -15.23 -16.60 -13.26
C PRO A 6 -14.74 -15.18 -12.96
N ARG A 7 -13.98 -14.62 -13.91
CA ARG A 7 -13.40 -13.28 -13.80
C ARG A 7 -14.51 -12.22 -13.73
N THR A 8 -14.34 -11.27 -12.83
CA THR A 8 -15.27 -10.15 -12.59
C THR A 8 -14.70 -8.84 -13.11
N PRO A 9 -15.52 -7.81 -13.34
CA PRO A 9 -15.03 -6.46 -13.63
C PRO A 9 -14.10 -5.91 -12.55
N LEU A 10 -14.28 -6.33 -11.29
CA LEU A 10 -13.37 -5.97 -10.20
C LEU A 10 -11.98 -6.59 -10.40
N ASP A 11 -11.89 -7.82 -10.90
CA ASP A 11 -10.60 -8.43 -11.24
C ASP A 11 -9.90 -7.66 -12.37
N ASP A 12 -10.64 -7.19 -13.37
CA ASP A 12 -10.07 -6.35 -14.42
C ASP A 12 -9.54 -5.03 -13.86
N TYR A 13 -10.34 -4.38 -13.03
CA TYR A 13 -9.98 -3.12 -12.38
C TYR A 13 -8.72 -3.26 -11.51
N VAL A 14 -8.67 -4.24 -10.59
CA VAL A 14 -7.53 -4.44 -9.67
C VAL A 14 -6.24 -4.82 -10.41
N ASN A 15 -6.34 -5.51 -11.56
CA ASN A 15 -5.17 -5.93 -12.34
C ASN A 15 -4.79 -4.94 -13.45
N THR A 16 -5.53 -3.84 -13.61
CA THR A 16 -5.15 -2.79 -14.55
C THR A 16 -3.94 -2.04 -14.00
N LEU A 17 -2.90 -1.89 -14.81
CA LEU A 17 -1.75 -1.08 -14.44
C LEU A 17 -2.17 0.38 -14.33
N ASP A 18 -2.01 0.96 -13.14
CA ASP A 18 -2.17 2.39 -12.96
C ASP A 18 -0.81 3.07 -13.18
N PRO A 19 -0.64 3.93 -14.21
CA PRO A 19 0.62 4.61 -14.48
C PRO A 19 1.08 5.54 -13.34
N ILE A 20 0.18 5.94 -12.42
CA ILE A 20 0.54 6.82 -11.30
C ILE A 20 1.09 6.04 -10.10
N PHE A 21 0.94 4.70 -10.09
CA PHE A 21 1.40 3.86 -9.01
C PHE A 21 2.89 4.11 -8.77
N SER A 22 3.22 4.57 -7.58
CA SER A 22 4.58 4.92 -7.22
C SER A 22 4.77 4.84 -5.72
N TRP A 23 6.01 4.64 -5.29
CA TRP A 23 6.34 4.71 -3.87
C TRP A 23 7.75 5.25 -3.69
N LYS A 24 7.97 5.90 -2.55
CA LYS A 24 9.27 6.42 -2.14
C LYS A 24 9.50 6.11 -0.67
N CYS A 25 10.67 5.55 -0.36
CA CYS A 25 11.12 5.47 1.03
C CYS A 25 11.49 6.88 1.51
N LEU A 26 10.73 7.39 2.47
CA LEU A 26 10.97 8.69 3.08
C LEU A 26 12.02 8.59 4.17
N GLN A 27 11.95 7.53 4.97
CA GLN A 27 12.79 7.39 6.14
C GLN A 27 13.08 5.91 6.44
N THR A 28 14.29 5.66 6.94
CA THR A 28 14.71 4.36 7.44
C THR A 28 15.27 4.52 8.85
N TYR A 29 14.75 3.73 9.78
CA TYR A 29 15.24 3.66 11.15
C TYR A 29 15.85 2.29 11.41
N SER A 30 17.13 2.27 11.76
CA SER A 30 17.82 1.05 12.19
C SER A 30 17.76 0.98 13.71
N LEU A 31 16.91 0.12 14.24
CA LEU A 31 16.72 -0.08 15.69
C LEU A 31 17.33 -1.41 16.13
N PRO A 32 17.62 -1.61 17.43
CA PRO A 32 18.25 -2.84 17.90
C PRO A 32 17.48 -4.12 17.58
N THR A 33 16.15 -4.05 17.50
CA THR A 33 15.27 -5.21 17.31
C THR A 33 14.72 -5.35 15.89
N HIS A 34 14.68 -4.27 15.11
CA HIS A 34 14.09 -4.23 13.78
C HIS A 34 14.58 -3.04 12.97
N THR A 35 14.38 -3.11 11.66
CA THR A 35 14.48 -1.95 10.77
C THR A 35 13.08 -1.50 10.41
N LEU A 36 12.81 -0.20 10.51
CA LEU A 36 11.53 0.41 10.16
C LEU A 36 11.72 1.27 8.92
N TYR A 37 10.87 1.05 7.91
CA TYR A 37 10.80 1.87 6.71
C TYR A 37 9.48 2.62 6.68
N VAL A 38 9.54 3.93 6.45
CA VAL A 38 8.35 4.74 6.18
C VAL A 38 8.33 5.05 4.69
N LEU A 39 7.31 4.56 4.00
CA LEU A 39 7.09 4.80 2.58
C LEU A 39 5.95 5.79 2.39
N ASN A 40 6.10 6.72 1.44
CA ASN A 40 4.96 7.37 0.81
C ASN A 40 4.61 6.56 -0.44
N MET A 41 3.39 6.06 -0.52
CA MET A 41 2.91 5.19 -1.59
C MET A 41 1.67 5.78 -2.23
N THR A 42 1.75 6.09 -3.51
CA THR A 42 0.61 6.45 -4.37
C THR A 42 0.05 5.18 -4.99
N LEU A 43 -1.23 4.92 -4.77
CA LEU A 43 -1.90 3.70 -5.21
C LEU A 43 -2.59 3.89 -6.55
N GLN A 44 -3.58 4.79 -6.58
CA GLN A 44 -4.51 4.88 -7.69
C GLN A 44 -5.19 6.25 -7.76
N GLN A 45 -5.66 6.62 -8.95
CA GLN A 45 -6.57 7.74 -9.15
C GLN A 45 -8.04 7.28 -9.11
N TRP A 46 -8.81 7.86 -8.18
CA TRP A 46 -10.26 7.75 -8.09
C TRP A 46 -10.93 8.95 -8.77
N PHE A 47 -11.43 8.72 -9.99
CA PHE A 47 -12.03 9.75 -10.85
C PHE A 47 -11.08 10.94 -11.14
N ASP A 48 -11.57 11.93 -11.87
CA ASP A 48 -10.86 13.18 -12.09
C ASP A 48 -11.26 14.26 -11.07
N GLU A 49 -10.62 15.41 -11.20
CA GLU A 49 -10.82 16.58 -10.34
C GLU A 49 -12.24 17.18 -10.44
N SER A 50 -13.02 16.84 -11.48
CA SER A 50 -14.40 17.30 -11.59
C SER A 50 -15.33 16.60 -10.60
N PHE A 51 -14.96 15.39 -10.16
CA PHE A 51 -15.74 14.60 -9.21
C PHE A 51 -15.14 14.60 -7.81
N SER A 52 -13.81 14.51 -7.69
CA SER A 52 -13.12 14.45 -6.40
C SER A 52 -12.11 15.57 -6.27
N SER A 53 -12.13 16.32 -5.16
CA SER A 53 -11.11 17.32 -4.86
C SER A 53 -9.74 16.71 -4.52
N GLN A 54 -9.68 15.42 -4.24
CA GLN A 54 -8.47 14.65 -3.98
C GLN A 54 -8.55 13.31 -4.73
N PRO A 55 -8.35 13.32 -6.06
CA PRO A 55 -8.53 12.14 -6.88
C PRO A 55 -7.39 11.13 -6.69
N ILE A 56 -6.19 11.58 -6.32
CA ILE A 56 -5.02 10.71 -6.15
C ILE A 56 -5.00 10.12 -4.74
N TRP A 57 -5.08 8.79 -4.66
CA TRP A 57 -5.02 8.05 -3.40
C TRP A 57 -3.59 7.69 -3.06
N TRP A 58 -3.16 8.08 -1.87
CA TRP A 58 -1.84 7.80 -1.34
C TRP A 58 -1.92 7.52 0.15
N HIS A 59 -0.94 6.77 0.67
CA HIS A 59 -0.84 6.45 2.09
C HIS A 59 0.62 6.42 2.55
N TYR A 60 0.83 6.71 3.83
CA TYR A 60 2.06 6.33 4.51
C TYR A 60 2.00 4.85 4.89
N VAL A 61 2.99 4.08 4.44
CA VAL A 61 3.14 2.66 4.76
C VAL A 61 4.36 2.48 5.64
N THR A 62 4.16 1.92 6.83
CA THR A 62 5.24 1.55 7.73
C THR A 62 5.55 0.07 7.61
N ILE A 63 6.76 -0.27 7.18
CA ILE A 63 7.24 -1.65 7.09
C ILE A 63 8.23 -1.89 8.24
N THR A 64 7.85 -2.77 9.15
CA THR A 64 8.70 -3.21 10.26
C THR A 64 9.29 -4.57 9.95
N VAL A 65 10.61 -4.62 9.76
CA VAL A 65 11.36 -5.86 9.48
C VAL A 65 12.14 -6.27 10.73
N PRO A 66 11.73 -7.34 11.44
CA PRO A 66 12.47 -7.83 12.60
C PRO A 66 13.89 -8.24 12.24
N ARG A 67 14.85 -7.97 13.13
CA ARG A 67 16.25 -8.37 12.95
C ARG A 67 16.43 -9.88 12.84
N ILE A 68 15.57 -10.65 13.51
CA ILE A 68 15.52 -12.10 13.46
C ILE A 68 14.16 -12.52 12.89
N ILE A 69 14.13 -12.93 11.63
CA ILE A 69 12.92 -13.39 10.96
C ILE A 69 12.67 -14.86 11.29
N ARG A 70 11.74 -15.14 12.21
CA ARG A 70 11.35 -16.51 12.58
C ARG A 70 10.31 -17.13 11.63
N ARG A 71 9.52 -16.30 10.96
CA ARG A 71 8.52 -16.70 9.94
C ARG A 71 8.67 -15.79 8.74
N ASN A 72 9.02 -16.34 7.58
CA ASN A 72 9.31 -15.59 6.35
C ASN A 72 8.26 -15.80 5.24
N LYS A 73 7.18 -16.55 5.51
CA LYS A 73 6.11 -16.84 4.55
C LYS A 73 4.83 -16.04 4.79
N THR A 74 4.76 -15.29 5.88
CA THR A 74 3.54 -14.59 6.29
C THR A 74 3.94 -13.25 6.91
N ALA A 75 3.21 -12.21 6.54
CA ALA A 75 3.30 -10.89 7.14
C ALA A 75 1.96 -10.53 7.77
N PHE A 76 1.98 -9.59 8.72
CA PHE A 76 0.78 -9.00 9.31
C PHE A 76 0.58 -7.62 8.71
N LEU A 77 -0.60 -7.37 8.16
CA LEU A 77 -1.02 -6.05 7.69
C LEU A 77 -2.05 -5.50 8.66
N LEU A 78 -1.77 -4.32 9.20
CA LEU A 78 -2.72 -3.52 9.95
C LEU A 78 -3.05 -2.28 9.14
N ILE A 79 -4.32 -2.11 8.80
CA ILE A 79 -4.84 -0.87 8.25
C ILE A 79 -5.47 -0.13 9.42
N ASN A 80 -4.85 0.98 9.82
CA ASN A 80 -5.37 1.85 10.87
C ASN A 80 -5.93 3.14 10.25
N HIS A 81 -6.60 3.96 11.06
CA HIS A 81 -7.11 5.26 10.63
C HIS A 81 -5.99 6.19 10.14
N GLY A 82 -6.36 7.06 9.21
CA GLY A 82 -5.60 8.23 8.76
C GLY A 82 -6.60 9.27 8.24
N ASN A 83 -6.19 10.53 8.19
CA ASN A 83 -7.05 11.62 7.72
C ASN A 83 -6.31 12.43 6.64
N ASN A 84 -7.03 12.88 5.64
CA ASN A 84 -6.49 13.67 4.53
C ASN A 84 -6.07 15.10 4.93
N VAL A 85 -6.26 15.48 6.20
CA VAL A 85 -5.78 16.75 6.77
C VAL A 85 -4.60 16.57 7.73
N ASP A 86 -4.24 15.32 8.06
CA ASP A 86 -3.08 15.04 8.90
C ASP A 86 -1.83 14.90 8.00
N PRO A 87 -0.73 15.61 8.29
CA PRO A 87 0.46 15.65 7.45
C PRO A 87 1.23 14.33 7.36
#